data_AF-A0A382FRH5-F1
#
_entry.id   AF-A0A382FRH5-F1
#
_cell.length_a   1.000
_cell.length_b   1.000
_cell.length_c   1.000
_cell.angle_alpha   90.00
_cell.angle_beta   90.00
_cell.angle_gamma   90.00
#
_symmetry.space_group_name_H-M   'P 1'
#
loop_
_entity.id
_entity.type
_entity.pdbx_description
1 polymer ?
#
loop_
_entity_poly.entity_id
_entity_poly.type
_entity_poly.pdbx_seq_one_letter_code
_entity_poly.pdbx_strand_id
1 'polypeptide(L)'
;VLEPSKRNTAPAILSSALIKDIPNEQALIFFSADHLIEKLSKFNKAINKNKSNLTNQNIFIFGIKPTSPSSEYGYFLSKKSKRNINKVVKFIEKPTLLKAKQVIKKKGYWNSGMFFLRKDSIIYNFKKYSPTIYKHCLNAVLKAKLKNHTYYLNKASFNKATTKSFDYAILEKTKKINAIKLDIPWSDLGSWKEISKMYLKNKAKYFKKKNVYYRPWGKYINLFEGKGFLVKELTVNSKSSISLQKHHHRSEHWMVTQGTPKITINNNKFFKKKSQSVFIPKGAIHRIENLYKKPVKIIEVQTGSVLKESDIVRYQDIYGRIK
;
A
#
# COMPACT_ATOMS: atom_id res chain seq x y z
N VAL A 1 -3.37 3.41 22.00
CA VAL A 1 -4.85 3.36 22.18
C VAL A 1 -5.34 2.08 21.56
N LEU A 2 -6.07 1.24 22.30
CA LEU A 2 -6.65 0.00 21.79
C LEU A 2 -8.10 0.23 21.35
N GLU A 3 -8.36 -0.02 20.06
CA GLU A 3 -9.69 0.05 19.48
C GLU A 3 -10.45 -1.28 19.67
N PRO A 4 -11.71 -1.26 20.15
CA PRO A 4 -12.49 -2.46 20.40
C PRO A 4 -13.13 -3.06 19.13
N SER A 5 -13.10 -2.35 18.01
CA SER A 5 -13.54 -2.81 16.69
C SER A 5 -12.87 -1.99 15.58
N LYS A 6 -12.83 -2.51 14.35
CA LYS A 6 -12.29 -1.75 13.20
C LYS A 6 -13.30 -0.71 12.73
N ARG A 7 -12.95 0.58 12.79
CA ARG A 7 -13.80 1.71 12.35
C ARG A 7 -13.16 2.63 11.30
N ASN A 8 -12.08 2.17 10.67
CA ASN A 8 -11.30 2.92 9.66
C ASN A 8 -10.55 4.13 10.29
N THR A 9 -9.88 4.95 9.48
CA THR A 9 -8.88 5.91 9.97
C THR A 9 -9.46 7.12 10.69
N ALA A 10 -10.69 7.56 10.39
CA ALA A 10 -11.23 8.77 11.02
C ALA A 10 -11.47 8.59 12.53
N PRO A 11 -12.15 7.51 13.00
CA PRO A 11 -12.33 7.27 14.44
C PRO A 11 -11.01 6.98 15.18
N ALA A 12 -10.06 6.30 14.52
CA ALA A 12 -8.75 6.00 15.10
C ALA A 12 -7.93 7.28 15.37
N ILE A 13 -7.84 8.17 14.38
CA ILE A 13 -7.16 9.47 14.49
C ILE A 13 -7.81 10.31 15.59
N LEU A 14 -9.14 10.43 15.57
CA LEU A 14 -9.85 11.27 16.53
C LEU A 14 -9.72 10.75 17.96
N SER A 15 -9.89 9.44 18.17
CA SER A 15 -9.79 8.86 19.51
C SER A 15 -8.39 9.01 20.10
N SER A 16 -7.36 8.91 19.25
CA SER A 16 -5.98 9.17 19.66
C SER A 16 -5.74 10.63 20.02
N ALA A 17 -6.30 11.57 19.24
CA ALA A 17 -6.18 13.00 19.53
C ALA A 17 -6.95 13.44 20.78
N LEU A 18 -8.04 12.74 21.14
CA LEU A 18 -8.88 13.08 22.28
C LEU A 18 -8.32 12.64 23.65
N ILE A 19 -7.20 11.92 23.68
CA ILE A 19 -6.51 11.57 24.93
C ILE A 19 -6.17 12.84 25.72
N LYS A 20 -6.47 12.83 27.03
CA LYS A 20 -6.37 14.01 27.91
C LYS A 20 -4.94 14.53 28.01
N ASP A 21 -3.97 13.63 28.08
CA ASP A 21 -2.55 13.94 28.29
C ASP A 21 -1.88 14.65 27.11
N ILE A 22 -2.55 14.71 25.94
CA ILE A 22 -2.04 15.41 24.77
C ILE A 22 -2.43 16.89 24.86
N PRO A 23 -1.49 17.85 24.89
CA PRO A 23 -1.81 19.27 24.92
C PRO A 23 -2.66 19.70 23.72
N ASN A 24 -3.56 20.67 23.90
CA ASN A 24 -4.50 21.08 22.86
C ASN A 24 -3.80 21.63 21.61
N GLU A 25 -2.68 22.32 21.79
CA GLU A 25 -1.87 22.89 20.70
C GLU A 25 -0.81 21.92 20.16
N GLN A 26 -0.75 20.69 20.68
CA GLN A 26 0.26 19.71 20.29
C GLN A 26 0.13 19.38 18.81
N ALA A 27 1.23 19.52 18.08
CA ALA A 27 1.34 19.06 16.71
C ALA A 27 1.42 17.53 16.69
N LEU A 28 0.55 16.91 15.89
CA LEU A 28 0.44 15.46 15.74
C LEU A 28 0.66 15.08 14.28
N ILE A 29 1.39 13.99 14.06
CA ILE A 29 1.56 13.39 12.74
C ILE A 29 0.97 11.98 12.76
N PHE A 30 0.17 11.67 11.74
CA PHE A 30 -0.43 10.36 11.55
C PHE A 30 0.18 9.70 10.32
N PHE A 31 0.58 8.44 10.49
CA PHE A 31 1.20 7.59 9.48
C PHE A 31 0.46 6.27 9.39
N SER A 32 0.44 5.68 8.20
CA SER A 32 0.14 4.26 8.06
C SER A 32 1.38 3.45 8.45
N ALA A 33 1.18 2.34 9.17
CA ALA A 33 2.27 1.50 9.69
C ALA A 33 2.95 0.65 8.60
N ASP A 34 2.36 0.58 7.42
CA ASP A 34 2.75 -0.23 6.26
C ASP A 34 3.44 0.58 5.15
N HIS A 35 3.72 1.87 5.36
CA HIS A 35 4.45 2.67 4.38
C HIS A 35 5.97 2.50 4.47
N LEU A 36 6.63 2.43 3.31
CA LEU A 36 8.08 2.53 3.20
C LEU A 36 8.48 3.96 2.82
N ILE A 37 9.15 4.65 3.74
CA ILE A 37 9.67 6.01 3.54
C ILE A 37 11.20 5.95 3.54
N GLU A 38 11.83 6.34 2.44
CA GLU A 38 13.29 6.49 2.37
C GLU A 38 13.71 7.95 2.60
N LYS A 39 14.99 8.17 2.94
CA LYS A 39 15.60 9.52 3.16
C LYS A 39 14.93 10.33 4.28
N LEU A 40 14.93 9.77 5.48
CA LEU A 40 14.33 10.37 6.70
C LEU A 40 14.81 11.79 7.00
N SER A 41 16.06 12.15 6.68
CA SER A 41 16.58 13.51 6.87
C SER A 41 15.78 14.57 6.09
N LYS A 42 15.45 14.28 4.82
CA LYS A 42 14.59 15.17 3.99
C LYS A 42 13.18 15.25 4.54
N PHE A 43 12.64 14.13 5.00
CA PHE A 43 11.32 14.05 5.59
C PHE A 43 11.21 14.91 6.87
N ASN A 44 12.15 14.75 7.80
CA ASN A 44 12.22 15.54 9.04
C ASN A 44 12.41 17.03 8.78
N LYS A 45 13.27 17.39 7.81
CA LYS A 45 13.45 18.79 7.38
C LYS A 45 12.14 19.40 6.86
N ALA A 46 11.36 18.62 6.11
CA ALA A 46 10.08 19.06 5.58
C ALA A 46 9.03 19.29 6.69
N ILE A 47 8.98 18.43 7.71
CA ILE A 47 8.12 18.61 8.89
C ILE A 47 8.52 19.88 9.65
N ASN A 48 9.80 20.02 10.01
CA ASN A 48 10.29 21.13 10.80
C ASN A 48 10.02 22.48 10.13
N LYS A 49 10.18 22.55 8.80
CA LYS A 49 9.87 23.75 8.01
C LYS A 49 8.39 24.17 8.07
N ASN A 50 7.47 23.22 8.27
CA ASN A 50 6.02 23.49 8.23
C ASN A 50 5.38 23.54 9.62
N LYS A 51 6.08 23.16 10.68
CA LYS A 51 5.56 23.08 12.06
C LYS A 51 4.96 24.41 12.54
N SER A 52 5.64 25.54 12.29
CA SER A 52 5.18 26.88 12.68
C SER A 52 3.95 27.37 11.90
N ASN A 53 3.58 26.70 10.81
CA ASN A 53 2.43 27.08 9.98
C ASN A 53 1.14 26.36 10.40
N LEU A 54 1.17 25.49 11.40
CA LEU A 54 -0.01 24.81 11.92
C LEU A 54 -0.92 25.80 12.65
N THR A 55 -2.22 25.67 12.43
CA THR A 55 -3.24 26.45 13.11
C THR A 55 -4.33 25.52 13.67
N ASN A 56 -5.25 26.09 14.44
CA ASN A 56 -6.42 25.41 14.99
C ASN A 56 -7.48 24.97 13.95
N GLN A 57 -7.23 25.14 12.65
CA GLN A 57 -8.18 24.80 11.58
C GLN A 57 -7.55 24.07 10.41
N ASN A 58 -6.24 24.24 10.19
CA ASN A 58 -5.60 23.74 8.98
C ASN A 58 -5.10 22.30 9.14
N ILE A 59 -4.90 21.66 7.99
CA ILE A 59 -4.41 20.29 7.89
C ILE A 59 -3.30 20.28 6.85
N PHE A 60 -2.16 19.71 7.17
CA PHE A 60 -1.11 19.43 6.19
C PHE A 60 -1.21 17.97 5.74
N ILE A 61 -1.26 17.77 4.44
CA ILE A 61 -1.11 16.45 3.80
C ILE A 61 0.25 16.35 3.12
N PHE A 62 0.78 15.15 2.98
CA PHE A 62 2.07 14.95 2.33
C PHE A 62 1.88 14.46 0.89
N GLY A 63 2.48 15.19 -0.04
CA GLY A 63 2.40 14.96 -1.48
C GLY A 63 3.60 14.25 -2.05
N ILE A 64 3.39 13.15 -2.77
CA ILE A 64 4.43 12.44 -3.52
C ILE A 64 4.26 12.70 -5.01
N LYS A 65 5.37 12.89 -5.74
CA LYS A 65 5.34 13.05 -7.19
C LYS A 65 4.89 11.73 -7.85
N PRO A 66 3.79 11.71 -8.62
CA PRO A 66 3.31 10.50 -9.26
C PRO A 66 4.31 9.98 -10.29
N THR A 67 4.60 8.69 -10.26
CA THR A 67 5.41 8.00 -11.29
C THR A 67 4.56 7.35 -12.38
N SER A 68 3.28 7.10 -12.09
CA SER A 68 2.30 6.55 -13.03
C SER A 68 0.87 6.98 -12.66
N PRO A 69 -0.11 6.96 -13.57
CA PRO A 69 -1.51 7.07 -13.19
C PRO A 69 -1.97 5.82 -12.42
N SER A 70 -2.68 6.01 -11.31
CA SER A 70 -3.24 4.94 -10.46
C SER A 70 -4.64 5.31 -10.01
N SER A 71 -5.53 4.32 -9.91
CA SER A 71 -6.85 4.45 -9.27
C SER A 71 -6.81 4.29 -7.75
N GLU A 72 -5.71 3.77 -7.21
CA GLU A 72 -5.63 3.36 -5.80
C GLU A 72 -5.27 4.52 -4.86
N TYR A 73 -4.74 5.62 -5.40
CA TYR A 73 -4.27 6.77 -4.63
C TYR A 73 -5.21 7.96 -4.73
N GLY A 74 -5.32 8.73 -3.65
CA GLY A 74 -5.83 10.09 -3.71
C GLY A 74 -4.87 11.03 -4.47
N TYR A 75 -5.41 12.06 -5.11
CA TYR A 75 -4.63 13.07 -5.83
C TYR A 75 -5.02 14.47 -5.41
N PHE A 76 -4.07 15.40 -5.50
CA PHE A 76 -4.36 16.80 -5.28
C PHE A 76 -3.56 17.75 -6.17
N LEU A 77 -4.16 18.93 -6.41
CA LEU A 77 -3.52 20.09 -7.01
C LEU A 77 -3.26 21.12 -5.93
N SER A 78 -2.10 21.77 -5.99
CA SER A 78 -1.73 22.81 -5.03
C SER A 78 -1.18 24.06 -5.73
N LYS A 79 -1.43 25.22 -5.12
CA LYS A 79 -0.87 26.51 -5.51
C LYS A 79 -0.03 27.06 -4.35
N LYS A 80 1.05 27.74 -4.67
CA LYS A 80 1.90 28.38 -3.68
C LYS A 80 1.20 29.62 -3.14
N SER A 81 1.12 29.75 -1.82
CA SER A 81 0.56 30.93 -1.15
C SER A 81 1.64 31.99 -0.95
N LYS A 82 1.23 33.23 -0.60
CA LYS A 82 2.13 34.34 -0.28
C LYS A 82 3.14 33.99 0.83
N ARG A 83 2.79 33.09 1.76
CA ARG A 83 3.68 32.62 2.85
C ARG A 83 4.56 31.42 2.46
N ASN A 84 4.79 31.15 1.18
CA ASN A 84 5.59 30.01 0.70
C ASN A 84 5.00 28.62 1.08
N ILE A 85 3.72 28.56 1.45
CA ILE A 85 2.99 27.32 1.80
C ILE A 85 2.25 26.83 0.56
N ASN A 86 2.27 25.52 0.27
CA ASN A 86 1.45 24.99 -0.82
C ASN A 86 0.03 24.79 -0.31
N LYS A 87 -0.94 25.57 -0.78
CA LYS A 87 -2.36 25.39 -0.47
C LYS A 87 -2.99 24.43 -1.46
N VAL A 88 -3.72 23.42 -0.98
CA VAL A 88 -4.46 22.50 -1.84
C VAL A 88 -5.68 23.22 -2.41
N VAL A 89 -5.82 23.17 -3.74
CA VAL A 89 -6.91 23.80 -4.49
C VAL A 89 -7.99 22.79 -4.84
N LYS A 90 -7.57 21.55 -5.13
CA LYS A 90 -8.47 20.46 -5.48
C LYS A 90 -7.91 19.16 -4.92
N PHE A 91 -8.75 18.40 -4.23
CA PHE A 91 -8.48 17.05 -3.77
C PHE A 91 -9.45 16.10 -4.45
N ILE A 92 -8.98 14.91 -4.83
CA ILE A 92 -9.78 13.88 -5.50
C ILE A 92 -9.33 12.53 -4.95
N GLU A 93 -10.19 11.85 -4.20
CA GLU A 93 -9.89 10.50 -3.69
C GLU A 93 -10.12 9.46 -4.80
N LYS A 94 -9.16 8.54 -4.96
CA LYS A 94 -9.23 7.36 -5.85
C LYS A 94 -9.91 7.60 -7.21
N PRO A 95 -9.35 8.50 -8.06
CA PRO A 95 -9.95 8.84 -9.34
C PRO A 95 -9.85 7.70 -10.36
N THR A 96 -10.75 7.71 -11.35
CA THR A 96 -10.59 6.88 -12.56
C THR A 96 -9.23 7.12 -13.24
N LEU A 97 -8.70 6.12 -13.96
CA LEU A 97 -7.40 6.22 -14.63
C LEU A 97 -7.29 7.42 -15.59
N LEU A 98 -8.38 7.79 -16.27
CA LEU A 98 -8.45 8.97 -17.13
C LEU A 98 -8.28 10.27 -16.34
N LYS A 99 -9.02 10.42 -15.23
CA LYS A 99 -8.89 11.56 -14.33
C LYS A 99 -7.48 11.62 -13.69
N ALA A 100 -6.91 10.49 -13.30
CA ALA A 100 -5.55 10.41 -12.77
C ALA A 100 -4.52 10.97 -13.77
N LYS A 101 -4.60 10.57 -15.05
CA LYS A 101 -3.76 11.11 -16.13
C LYS A 101 -3.92 12.63 -16.28
N GLN A 102 -5.15 13.15 -16.21
CA GLN A 102 -5.40 14.58 -16.31
C GLN A 102 -4.80 15.36 -15.12
N VAL A 103 -4.90 14.84 -13.90
CA VAL A 103 -4.31 15.49 -12.71
C VAL A 103 -2.78 15.49 -12.79
N ILE A 104 -2.17 14.40 -13.27
CA ILE A 104 -0.71 14.34 -13.48
C ILE A 104 -0.26 15.36 -14.53
N LYS A 105 -0.99 15.50 -15.65
CA LYS A 105 -0.71 16.55 -16.66
C LYS A 105 -0.73 17.96 -16.05
N LYS A 106 -1.57 18.20 -15.05
CA LYS A 106 -1.65 19.47 -14.29
C LYS A 106 -0.63 19.58 -13.15
N LYS A 107 0.44 18.75 -13.15
CA LYS A 107 1.48 18.69 -12.10
C LYS A 107 0.92 18.41 -10.69
N GLY A 108 -0.13 17.58 -10.62
CA GLY A 108 -0.69 17.10 -9.35
C GLY A 108 0.19 16.09 -8.63
N TYR A 109 -0.14 15.87 -7.36
CA TYR A 109 0.59 14.99 -6.44
C TYR A 109 -0.31 13.87 -5.95
N TRP A 110 0.28 12.74 -5.60
CA TRP A 110 -0.39 11.70 -4.81
C TRP A 110 -0.54 12.15 -3.36
N ASN A 111 -1.71 11.89 -2.77
CA ASN A 111 -1.89 11.90 -1.33
C ASN A 111 -1.24 10.64 -0.76
N SER A 112 -0.25 10.82 0.12
CA SER A 112 0.41 9.69 0.78
C SER A 112 -0.35 9.11 1.96
N GLY A 113 -1.54 9.64 2.30
CA GLY A 113 -2.30 9.20 3.48
C GLY A 113 -1.67 9.60 4.82
N MET A 114 -0.62 10.43 4.80
CA MET A 114 0.00 11.00 6.00
C MET A 114 -0.59 12.38 6.29
N PHE A 115 -0.80 12.68 7.57
CA PHE A 115 -1.45 13.92 8.01
C PHE A 115 -0.63 14.60 9.11
N PHE A 116 -0.50 15.92 9.04
CA PHE A 116 0.17 16.74 10.06
C PHE A 116 -0.70 17.92 10.46
N LEU A 117 -1.11 17.95 11.73
CA LEU A 117 -2.09 18.91 12.24
C LEU A 117 -2.06 18.97 13.77
N ARG A 118 -2.52 20.08 14.34
CA ARG A 118 -2.67 20.22 15.79
C ARG A 118 -3.88 19.44 16.31
N LYS A 119 -3.83 19.02 17.58
CA LYS A 119 -4.96 18.37 18.27
C LYS A 119 -6.25 19.19 18.17
N ASP A 120 -6.19 20.49 18.44
CA ASP A 120 -7.35 21.38 18.33
C ASP A 120 -7.92 21.47 16.90
N SER A 121 -7.08 21.45 15.87
CA SER A 121 -7.50 21.37 14.47
C SER A 121 -8.24 20.08 14.15
N ILE A 122 -7.78 18.94 14.68
CA ILE A 122 -8.49 17.66 14.55
C ILE A 122 -9.90 17.81 15.14
N ILE A 123 -9.99 18.27 16.39
CA ILE A 123 -11.25 18.44 17.10
C ILE A 123 -12.18 19.41 16.35
N TYR A 124 -11.67 20.56 15.91
CA TYR A 124 -12.40 21.55 15.14
C TYR A 124 -13.02 20.93 13.87
N ASN A 125 -12.19 20.27 13.06
CA ASN A 125 -12.65 19.69 11.80
C ASN A 125 -13.67 18.56 12.03
N PHE A 126 -13.50 17.72 13.05
CA PHE A 126 -14.47 16.67 13.38
C PHE A 126 -15.79 17.22 13.91
N LYS A 127 -15.77 18.23 14.80
CA LYS A 127 -16.99 18.92 15.25
C LYS A 127 -17.77 19.50 14.07
N LYS A 128 -17.07 20.11 13.11
CA LYS A 128 -17.69 20.77 11.95
C LYS A 128 -18.23 19.81 10.90
N TYR A 129 -17.47 18.78 10.55
CA TYR A 129 -17.74 17.97 9.35
C TYR A 129 -18.24 16.55 9.62
N SER A 130 -18.03 16.04 10.85
CA SER A 130 -18.41 14.69 11.29
C SER A 130 -18.79 14.66 12.78
N PRO A 131 -19.82 15.42 13.22
CA PRO A 131 -20.19 15.57 14.63
C PRO A 131 -20.62 14.25 15.30
N THR A 132 -21.19 13.32 14.53
CA THR A 132 -21.56 11.98 15.01
C THR A 132 -20.33 11.17 15.41
N ILE A 133 -19.30 11.14 14.57
CA ILE A 133 -18.01 10.50 14.88
C ILE A 133 -17.39 11.17 16.11
N TYR A 134 -17.41 12.50 16.17
CA TYR A 134 -16.91 13.26 17.32
C TYR A 134 -17.58 12.84 18.64
N LYS A 135 -18.91 12.86 18.69
CA LYS A 135 -19.68 12.49 19.89
C LYS A 135 -19.34 11.08 20.38
N HIS A 136 -19.31 10.10 19.47
CA HIS A 136 -19.08 8.71 19.84
C HIS A 136 -17.62 8.43 20.24
N CYS A 137 -16.64 9.00 19.54
CA CYS A 137 -15.22 8.87 19.93
C CYS A 137 -14.95 9.57 21.26
N LEU A 138 -15.52 10.76 21.49
CA LEU A 138 -15.38 11.45 22.77
C LEU A 138 -15.92 10.62 23.93
N ASN A 139 -17.15 10.09 23.79
CA ASN A 139 -17.72 9.20 24.81
C ASN A 139 -16.89 7.93 25.01
N ALA A 140 -16.30 7.39 23.94
CA ALA A 140 -15.45 6.21 24.01
C ALA A 140 -14.16 6.46 24.78
N VAL A 141 -13.55 7.64 24.60
CA VAL A 141 -12.32 8.06 25.28
C VAL A 141 -12.60 8.48 26.73
N LEU A 142 -13.69 9.21 26.99
CA LEU A 142 -14.07 9.60 28.36
C LEU A 142 -14.35 8.40 29.26
N LYS A 143 -14.91 7.32 28.69
CA LYS A 143 -15.18 6.05 29.38
C LYS A 143 -14.05 5.01 29.21
N ALA A 144 -12.89 5.42 28.69
CA ALA A 144 -11.77 4.51 28.48
C ALA A 144 -11.13 4.11 29.82
N LYS A 145 -10.60 2.88 29.86
CA LYS A 145 -9.81 2.39 30.99
C LYS A 145 -8.32 2.49 30.63
N LEU A 146 -7.50 3.07 31.50
CA LEU A 146 -6.05 3.08 31.35
C LEU A 146 -5.46 1.88 32.10
N LYS A 147 -4.77 0.99 31.39
CA LYS A 147 -4.03 -0.15 31.98
C LYS A 147 -2.72 -0.32 31.24
N ASN A 148 -1.60 -0.42 31.96
CA ASN A 148 -0.25 -0.61 31.40
C ASN A 148 0.05 0.37 30.25
N HIS A 149 -0.11 1.68 30.51
CA HIS A 149 0.08 2.76 29.52
C HIS A 149 -0.77 2.63 28.24
N THR A 150 -1.82 1.80 28.28
CA THR A 150 -2.72 1.57 27.15
C THR A 150 -4.13 2.02 27.50
N TYR A 151 -4.64 2.96 26.70
CA TYR A 151 -6.04 3.37 26.73
C TYR A 151 -6.92 2.34 26.01
N TYR A 152 -7.78 1.66 26.75
CA TYR A 152 -8.80 0.74 26.23
C TYR A 152 -10.11 1.50 26.04
N LEU A 153 -10.47 1.79 24.78
CA LEU A 153 -11.68 2.57 24.49
C LEU A 153 -12.95 1.81 24.88
N ASN A 154 -13.97 2.55 25.33
CA ASN A 154 -15.25 1.94 25.66
C ASN A 154 -15.95 1.35 24.42
N LYS A 155 -16.12 0.02 24.42
CA LYS A 155 -16.69 -0.76 23.31
C LYS A 155 -18.08 -0.27 22.87
N ALA A 156 -19.00 -0.06 23.82
CA ALA A 156 -20.38 0.32 23.51
C ALA A 156 -20.46 1.70 22.83
N SER A 157 -19.61 2.64 23.24
CA SER A 157 -19.57 3.99 22.66
C SER A 157 -18.84 4.01 21.33
N PHE A 158 -17.69 3.33 21.23
CA PHE A 158 -16.87 3.30 20.01
C PHE A 158 -17.59 2.58 18.86
N ASN A 159 -18.34 1.52 19.15
CA ASN A 159 -19.10 0.77 18.14
C ASN A 159 -20.25 1.59 17.51
N LYS A 160 -20.64 2.72 18.11
CA LYS A 160 -21.62 3.64 17.53
C LYS A 160 -20.97 4.65 16.56
N ALA A 161 -19.64 4.75 16.54
CA ALA A 161 -18.95 5.62 15.59
C ALA A 161 -19.11 5.10 14.15
N THR A 162 -19.41 6.01 13.22
CA THR A 162 -19.51 5.71 11.79
C THR A 162 -18.15 5.25 11.25
N THR A 163 -18.12 4.12 10.56
CA THR A 163 -16.92 3.59 9.91
C THR A 163 -16.60 4.42 8.66
N LYS A 164 -15.55 5.25 8.71
CA LYS A 164 -15.18 6.15 7.61
C LYS A 164 -13.70 6.50 7.61
N SER A 165 -13.09 6.66 6.44
CA SER A 165 -11.72 7.17 6.35
C SER A 165 -11.65 8.66 6.67
N PHE A 166 -10.50 9.11 7.13
CA PHE A 166 -10.23 10.53 7.38
C PHE A 166 -10.37 11.37 6.11
N ASP A 167 -9.96 10.82 4.97
CA ASP A 167 -10.05 11.46 3.66
C ASP A 167 -11.51 11.85 3.34
N TYR A 168 -12.44 10.90 3.45
CA TYR A 168 -13.86 11.15 3.19
C TYR A 168 -14.58 11.89 4.33
N ALA A 169 -14.16 11.70 5.58
CA ALA A 169 -14.80 12.32 6.73
C ALA A 169 -14.47 13.82 6.82
N ILE A 170 -13.24 14.19 6.46
CA ILE A 170 -12.65 15.51 6.72
C ILE A 170 -12.03 16.13 5.46
N LEU A 171 -11.07 15.46 4.79
CA LEU A 171 -10.27 16.10 3.73
C LEU A 171 -11.09 16.53 2.52
N GLU A 172 -12.06 15.75 2.07
CA GLU A 172 -12.91 16.17 0.94
C GLU A 172 -13.79 17.38 1.27
N LYS A 173 -14.06 17.64 2.55
CA LYS A 173 -14.98 18.68 3.01
C LYS A 173 -14.29 19.98 3.45
N THR A 174 -13.06 19.89 3.94
CA THR A 174 -12.33 21.04 4.46
C THR A 174 -11.60 21.82 3.36
N LYS A 175 -11.67 23.15 3.41
CA LYS A 175 -10.97 24.05 2.48
C LYS A 175 -9.61 24.51 3.00
N LYS A 176 -9.24 24.13 4.23
CA LYS A 176 -8.03 24.60 4.94
C LYS A 176 -6.91 23.55 4.87
N ILE A 177 -6.69 23.02 3.67
CA ILE A 177 -5.66 21.99 3.45
C ILE A 177 -4.42 22.63 2.82
N ASN A 178 -3.28 22.35 3.43
CA ASN A 178 -1.95 22.66 2.94
C ASN A 178 -1.20 21.37 2.57
N ALA A 179 -0.18 21.48 1.73
CA ALA A 179 0.58 20.34 1.24
C ALA A 179 2.07 20.49 1.53
N ILE A 180 2.66 19.44 2.09
CA ILE A 180 4.10 19.24 2.16
C ILE A 180 4.49 18.38 0.96
N LYS A 181 5.12 18.99 -0.04
CA LYS A 181 5.63 18.27 -1.21
C LYS A 181 6.92 17.57 -0.81
N LEU A 182 6.93 16.25 -0.86
CA LEU A 182 8.10 15.43 -0.57
C LEU A 182 8.69 14.91 -1.89
N ASP A 183 9.98 15.16 -2.06
CA ASP A 183 10.79 14.55 -3.12
C ASP A 183 11.66 13.45 -2.52
N ILE A 184 10.98 12.38 -2.08
CA ILE A 184 11.59 11.19 -1.49
C ILE A 184 10.96 9.93 -2.10
N PRO A 185 11.72 8.82 -2.21
CA PRO A 185 11.12 7.53 -2.52
C PRO A 185 10.11 7.15 -1.43
N TRP A 186 8.88 6.90 -1.85
CA TRP A 186 7.77 6.49 -1.00
C TRP A 186 7.01 5.36 -1.69
N SER A 187 6.57 4.39 -0.89
CA SER A 187 5.68 3.31 -1.33
C SER A 187 4.68 3.02 -0.21
N ASP A 188 3.42 2.80 -0.57
CA ASP A 188 2.38 2.38 0.36
C ASP A 188 2.42 0.88 0.68
N LEU A 189 3.27 0.11 -0.03
CA LEU A 189 3.32 -1.36 -0.01
C LEU A 189 1.94 -2.04 -0.15
N GLY A 190 0.94 -1.32 -0.66
CA GLY A 190 -0.46 -1.74 -0.66
C GLY A 190 -0.80 -2.74 -1.76
N SER A 191 0.15 -3.05 -2.64
CA SER A 191 -0.03 -4.03 -3.71
C SER A 191 1.19 -4.90 -3.91
N TRP A 192 0.98 -6.12 -4.38
CA TRP A 192 2.04 -7.03 -4.81
C TRP A 192 2.97 -6.43 -5.86
N LYS A 193 2.45 -5.50 -6.67
CA LYS A 193 3.24 -4.73 -7.63
C LYS A 193 4.29 -3.87 -6.92
N GLU A 194 3.91 -3.15 -5.88
CA GLU A 194 4.83 -2.30 -5.10
C GLU A 194 5.84 -3.14 -4.32
N ILE A 195 5.40 -4.24 -3.70
CA ILE A 195 6.29 -5.20 -3.03
C ILE A 195 7.33 -5.76 -4.01
N SER A 196 6.88 -6.17 -5.20
CA SER A 196 7.79 -6.74 -6.20
C SER A 196 8.78 -5.71 -6.77
N LYS A 197 8.36 -4.45 -6.94
CA LYS A 197 9.29 -3.34 -7.30
C LYS A 197 10.36 -3.15 -6.22
N MET A 198 10.00 -3.23 -4.95
CA MET A 198 10.95 -3.15 -3.84
C MET A 198 12.01 -4.26 -3.92
N TYR A 199 11.60 -5.50 -4.20
CA TYR A 199 12.54 -6.62 -4.39
C TYR A 199 13.46 -6.40 -5.58
N LEU A 200 12.95 -5.89 -6.70
CA LEU A 200 13.78 -5.57 -7.88
C LEU A 200 14.83 -4.50 -7.58
N LYS A 201 14.46 -3.43 -6.87
CA LYS A 201 15.39 -2.35 -6.50
C LYS A 201 16.52 -2.85 -5.59
N ASN A 202 16.20 -3.78 -4.68
CA ASN A 202 17.14 -4.31 -3.69
C ASN A 202 17.64 -5.71 -4.04
N LYS A 203 17.63 -6.11 -5.31
CA LYS A 203 17.90 -7.49 -5.73
C LYS A 203 19.25 -8.01 -5.22
N ALA A 204 20.29 -7.19 -5.23
CA ALA A 204 21.62 -7.56 -4.73
C ALA A 204 21.60 -7.99 -3.25
N LYS A 205 20.76 -7.36 -2.43
CA LYS A 205 20.60 -7.69 -1.00
C LYS A 205 19.96 -9.07 -0.78
N TYR A 206 19.03 -9.45 -1.65
CA TYR A 206 18.26 -10.70 -1.52
C TYR A 206 18.84 -11.86 -2.34
N PHE A 207 19.71 -11.57 -3.30
CA PHE A 207 20.34 -12.58 -4.12
C PHE A 207 21.39 -13.35 -3.31
N LYS A 208 21.22 -14.68 -3.24
CA LYS A 208 22.23 -15.60 -2.71
C LYS A 208 22.50 -16.67 -3.75
N LYS A 209 23.78 -16.88 -4.13
CA LYS A 209 24.17 -17.86 -5.15
C LYS A 209 23.67 -19.28 -4.85
N LYS A 210 23.65 -19.68 -3.56
CA LYS A 210 23.12 -20.96 -3.08
C LYS A 210 21.59 -21.14 -3.24
N ASN A 211 20.85 -20.06 -3.50
CA ASN A 211 19.40 -20.08 -3.66
C ASN A 211 18.98 -20.07 -5.14
N VAL A 212 19.92 -20.32 -6.06
CA VAL A 212 19.66 -20.38 -7.51
C VAL A 212 19.47 -21.84 -7.92
N TYR A 213 18.33 -22.14 -8.52
CA TYR A 213 17.96 -23.48 -8.93
C TYR A 213 17.71 -23.50 -10.43
N TYR A 214 18.47 -24.33 -11.15
CA TYR A 214 18.33 -24.50 -12.59
C TYR A 214 17.30 -25.57 -12.91
N ARG A 215 16.59 -25.38 -14.02
CA ARG A 215 15.57 -26.29 -14.56
C ARG A 215 15.69 -26.32 -16.10
N PRO A 216 15.18 -27.35 -16.78
CA PRO A 216 15.22 -27.42 -18.24
C PRO A 216 14.58 -26.20 -18.95
N TRP A 217 13.57 -25.58 -18.33
CA TRP A 217 12.89 -24.38 -18.85
C TRP A 217 13.59 -23.06 -18.50
N GLY A 218 14.67 -23.09 -17.71
CA GLY A 218 15.35 -21.89 -17.22
C GLY A 218 15.83 -22.01 -15.77
N LYS A 219 15.39 -21.10 -14.90
CA LYS A 219 15.79 -21.12 -13.49
C LYS A 219 14.80 -20.38 -12.61
N TYR A 220 14.86 -20.65 -11.31
CA TYR A 220 14.28 -19.78 -10.29
C TYR A 220 15.29 -19.46 -9.19
N ILE A 221 15.03 -18.38 -8.47
CA ILE A 221 15.84 -17.91 -7.34
C ILE A 221 14.90 -17.69 -6.16
N ASN A 222 15.16 -18.31 -5.02
CA ASN A 222 14.44 -18.00 -3.78
C ASN A 222 15.01 -16.71 -3.18
N LEU A 223 14.24 -15.62 -3.23
CA LEU A 223 14.65 -14.29 -2.77
C LEU A 223 14.41 -14.10 -1.28
N PHE A 224 13.27 -14.57 -0.76
CA PHE A 224 12.91 -14.41 0.63
C PHE A 224 11.88 -15.46 1.06
N GLU A 225 12.06 -16.02 2.25
CA GLU A 225 11.15 -16.99 2.86
C GLU A 225 10.72 -16.45 4.23
N GLY A 226 9.43 -16.53 4.52
CA GLY A 226 8.86 -16.16 5.81
C GLY A 226 7.75 -17.12 6.23
N LYS A 227 7.13 -16.84 7.38
CA LYS A 227 6.05 -17.70 7.89
C LYS A 227 4.85 -17.68 6.95
N GLY A 228 4.63 -18.77 6.22
CA GLY A 228 3.49 -18.96 5.32
C GLY A 228 3.61 -18.26 3.95
N PHE A 229 4.79 -17.75 3.59
CA PHE A 229 5.02 -17.21 2.24
C PHE A 229 6.47 -17.39 1.73
N LEU A 230 6.62 -17.42 0.41
CA LEU A 230 7.90 -17.55 -0.29
C LEU A 230 7.91 -16.65 -1.53
N VAL A 231 8.97 -15.86 -1.70
CA VAL A 231 9.17 -14.98 -2.84
C VAL A 231 10.27 -15.54 -3.75
N LYS A 232 9.94 -15.73 -5.03
CA LYS A 232 10.86 -16.22 -6.05
C LYS A 232 10.99 -15.26 -7.22
N GLU A 233 12.15 -15.25 -7.86
CA GLU A 233 12.30 -14.76 -9.23
C GLU A 233 12.41 -15.95 -10.17
N LEU A 234 11.52 -16.04 -11.15
CA LEU A 234 11.58 -17.06 -12.21
C LEU A 234 12.12 -16.43 -13.48
N THR A 235 13.00 -17.15 -14.17
CA THR A 235 13.44 -16.85 -15.55
C THR A 235 13.03 -18.02 -16.44
N VAL A 236 12.11 -17.79 -17.36
CA VAL A 236 11.69 -18.76 -18.37
C VAL A 236 12.45 -18.46 -19.66
N ASN A 237 13.24 -19.42 -20.12
CA ASN A 237 14.08 -19.30 -21.30
C ASN A 237 13.26 -19.11 -22.57
N SER A 238 13.93 -18.78 -23.66
CA SER A 238 13.34 -18.71 -24.99
C SER A 238 12.58 -20.00 -25.33
N LYS A 239 11.40 -19.87 -25.94
CA LYS A 239 10.58 -21.01 -26.41
C LYS A 239 10.37 -22.11 -25.36
N SER A 240 10.32 -21.75 -24.08
CA SER A 240 10.22 -22.68 -22.95
C SER A 240 8.97 -22.43 -22.11
N SER A 241 8.59 -23.41 -21.30
CA SER A 241 7.42 -23.32 -20.40
C SER A 241 7.66 -24.05 -19.09
N ILE A 242 6.96 -23.67 -18.04
CA ILE A 242 6.87 -24.53 -16.86
C ILE A 242 5.86 -25.66 -17.12
N SER A 243 5.88 -26.70 -16.28
CA SER A 243 4.83 -27.73 -16.32
C SER A 243 3.44 -27.11 -16.15
N LEU A 244 2.44 -27.66 -16.83
CA LEU A 244 1.04 -27.38 -16.51
C LEU A 244 0.78 -28.05 -15.18
N GLN A 245 0.49 -27.25 -14.16
CA GLN A 245 0.56 -27.71 -12.78
C GLN A 245 -0.54 -27.15 -11.90
N LYS A 246 -0.74 -27.77 -10.74
CA LYS A 246 -1.65 -27.33 -9.69
C LYS A 246 -0.92 -27.39 -8.35
N HIS A 247 -1.38 -26.56 -7.42
CA HIS A 247 -0.98 -26.60 -6.01
C HIS A 247 -2.20 -26.81 -5.12
N HIS A 248 -2.11 -27.73 -4.16
CA HIS A 248 -3.21 -28.03 -3.25
C HIS A 248 -3.27 -27.08 -2.07
N HIS A 249 -2.14 -26.53 -1.63
CA HIS A 249 -2.04 -25.86 -0.33
C HIS A 249 -1.66 -24.38 -0.41
N ARG A 250 -1.35 -23.86 -1.60
CA ARG A 250 -0.95 -22.47 -1.80
C ARG A 250 -1.66 -21.80 -2.97
N SER A 251 -1.75 -20.48 -2.89
CA SER A 251 -2.03 -19.58 -4.00
C SER A 251 -0.76 -18.85 -4.41
N GLU A 252 -0.76 -18.25 -5.60
CA GLU A 252 0.40 -17.51 -6.11
C GLU A 252 0.00 -16.16 -6.69
N HIS A 253 0.94 -15.20 -6.63
CA HIS A 253 0.82 -13.94 -7.32
C HIS A 253 2.05 -13.72 -8.20
N TRP A 254 1.84 -13.56 -9.50
CA TRP A 254 2.92 -13.38 -10.45
C TRP A 254 2.93 -11.95 -10.97
N MET A 255 4.07 -11.27 -10.88
CA MET A 255 4.30 -9.98 -11.52
C MET A 255 5.32 -10.12 -12.64
N VAL A 256 4.95 -9.72 -13.86
CA VAL A 256 5.87 -9.74 -15.00
C VAL A 256 6.90 -8.61 -14.88
N THR A 257 8.17 -8.97 -14.77
CA THR A 257 9.28 -8.03 -14.67
C THR A 257 10.00 -7.84 -16.00
N GLN A 258 9.94 -8.84 -16.88
CA GLN A 258 10.52 -8.81 -18.22
C GLN A 258 9.74 -9.70 -19.19
N GLY A 259 9.55 -9.22 -20.43
CA GLY A 259 8.93 -9.98 -21.52
C GLY A 259 7.40 -9.95 -21.51
N THR A 260 6.81 -10.82 -22.31
CA THR A 260 5.35 -10.95 -22.51
C THR A 260 4.95 -12.43 -22.43
N PRO A 261 4.90 -13.04 -21.24
CA PRO A 261 4.48 -14.43 -21.12
C PRO A 261 3.05 -14.65 -21.58
N LYS A 262 2.81 -15.85 -22.12
CA LYS A 262 1.48 -16.44 -22.18
C LYS A 262 1.23 -17.15 -20.84
N ILE A 263 0.07 -16.89 -20.25
CA ILE A 263 -0.34 -17.44 -18.97
C ILE A 263 -1.60 -18.25 -19.21
N THR A 264 -1.61 -19.46 -18.66
CA THR A 264 -2.79 -20.34 -18.64
C THR A 264 -3.26 -20.46 -17.20
N ILE A 265 -4.56 -20.27 -16.96
CA ILE A 265 -5.24 -20.54 -15.69
C ILE A 265 -6.56 -21.24 -16.00
N ASN A 266 -6.69 -22.49 -15.57
CA ASN A 266 -7.72 -23.43 -15.97
C ASN A 266 -7.82 -23.44 -17.51
N ASN A 267 -8.97 -23.03 -18.06
CA ASN A 267 -9.21 -23.02 -19.50
C ASN A 267 -8.83 -21.69 -20.18
N ASN A 268 -8.49 -20.66 -19.38
CA ASN A 268 -8.22 -19.32 -19.91
C ASN A 268 -6.74 -19.15 -20.25
N LYS A 269 -6.47 -18.65 -21.46
CA LYS A 269 -5.11 -18.35 -21.95
C LYS A 269 -5.03 -16.88 -22.36
N PHE A 270 -4.08 -16.14 -21.82
CA PHE A 270 -3.90 -14.72 -22.12
C PHE A 270 -2.46 -14.28 -21.96
N PHE A 271 -2.12 -13.11 -22.50
CA PHE A 271 -0.79 -12.53 -22.39
C PHE A 271 -0.74 -11.45 -21.31
N LYS A 272 0.40 -11.35 -20.61
CA LYS A 272 0.68 -10.24 -19.69
C LYS A 272 1.94 -9.51 -20.11
N LYS A 273 1.90 -8.17 -20.09
CA LYS A 273 3.04 -7.29 -20.35
C LYS A 273 3.79 -6.99 -19.07
N LYS A 274 5.02 -6.46 -19.20
CA LYS A 274 5.83 -5.95 -18.08
C LYS A 274 5.00 -5.03 -17.16
N SER A 275 5.18 -5.19 -15.85
CA SER A 275 4.46 -4.49 -14.77
C SER A 275 2.98 -4.84 -14.59
N GLN A 276 2.45 -5.78 -15.38
CA GLN A 276 1.16 -6.40 -15.11
C GLN A 276 1.35 -7.62 -14.22
N SER A 277 0.31 -7.93 -13.43
CA SER A 277 0.29 -9.10 -12.58
C SER A 277 -0.91 -9.99 -12.84
N VAL A 278 -0.87 -11.18 -12.24
CA VAL A 278 -1.93 -12.16 -12.24
C VAL A 278 -1.96 -12.89 -10.89
N PHE A 279 -3.15 -13.21 -10.41
CA PHE A 279 -3.36 -14.05 -9.24
C PHE A 279 -3.71 -15.46 -9.70
N ILE A 280 -3.05 -16.45 -9.10
CA ILE A 280 -3.29 -17.87 -9.31
C ILE A 280 -4.01 -18.40 -8.07
N PRO A 281 -5.32 -18.70 -8.16
CA PRO A 281 -6.06 -19.25 -7.04
C PRO A 281 -5.51 -20.62 -6.61
N LYS A 282 -5.63 -20.91 -5.31
CA LYS A 282 -5.35 -22.24 -4.76
C LYS A 282 -6.17 -23.29 -5.51
N GLY A 283 -5.52 -24.38 -5.92
CA GLY A 283 -6.16 -25.46 -6.67
C GLY A 283 -6.38 -25.21 -8.17
N ALA A 284 -6.07 -24.01 -8.69
CA ALA A 284 -6.15 -23.74 -10.12
C ALA A 284 -5.04 -24.46 -10.89
N ILE A 285 -5.38 -25.00 -12.06
CA ILE A 285 -4.40 -25.57 -13.00
C ILE A 285 -3.79 -24.41 -13.77
N HIS A 286 -2.48 -24.25 -13.80
CA HIS A 286 -1.85 -23.07 -14.36
C HIS A 286 -0.48 -23.34 -14.99
N ARG A 287 -0.05 -22.44 -15.87
CA ARG A 287 1.24 -22.49 -16.56
C ARG A 287 1.69 -21.09 -16.99
N ILE A 288 3.00 -20.83 -16.97
CA ILE A 288 3.65 -19.74 -17.70
C ILE A 288 4.47 -20.28 -18.87
N GLU A 289 4.32 -19.64 -20.03
CA GLU A 289 4.97 -20.01 -21.29
C GLU A 289 5.66 -18.78 -21.90
N ASN A 290 6.88 -18.96 -22.39
CA ASN A 290 7.59 -17.97 -23.18
C ASN A 290 7.66 -18.41 -24.64
N LEU A 291 6.89 -17.75 -25.50
CA LEU A 291 6.86 -18.04 -26.94
C LEU A 291 7.91 -17.25 -27.75
N TYR A 292 8.71 -16.40 -27.09
CA TYR A 292 9.59 -15.45 -27.75
C TYR A 292 11.07 -15.81 -27.57
N LYS A 293 11.93 -15.14 -28.36
CA LYS A 293 13.39 -15.36 -28.36
C LYS A 293 14.12 -14.85 -27.11
N LYS A 294 13.56 -13.86 -26.43
CA LYS A 294 14.15 -13.27 -25.21
C LYS A 294 13.55 -13.92 -23.96
N PRO A 295 14.32 -14.12 -22.87
CA PRO A 295 13.78 -14.67 -21.64
C PRO A 295 12.67 -13.80 -21.04
N VAL A 296 11.68 -14.47 -20.48
CA VAL A 296 10.66 -13.87 -19.62
C VAL A 296 11.13 -13.96 -18.17
N LYS A 297 10.86 -12.91 -17.39
CA LYS A 297 11.07 -12.94 -15.94
C LYS A 297 9.81 -12.53 -15.19
N ILE A 298 9.55 -13.22 -14.10
CA ILE A 298 8.48 -12.87 -13.16
C ILE A 298 9.01 -12.88 -11.73
N ILE A 299 8.38 -12.07 -10.87
CA ILE A 299 8.40 -12.28 -9.43
C ILE A 299 7.16 -13.07 -9.08
N GLU A 300 7.36 -14.21 -8.41
CA GLU A 300 6.30 -15.07 -7.90
C GLU A 300 6.28 -14.95 -6.38
N VAL A 301 5.11 -14.63 -5.82
CA VAL A 301 4.87 -14.71 -4.38
C VAL A 301 3.90 -15.84 -4.11
N GLN A 302 4.33 -16.83 -3.34
CA GLN A 302 3.54 -17.98 -2.93
C GLN A 302 3.04 -17.74 -1.50
N THR A 303 1.78 -18.04 -1.23
CA THR A 303 1.15 -17.94 0.10
C THR A 303 0.35 -19.20 0.40
N GLY A 304 0.58 -19.81 1.56
CA GLY A 304 -0.07 -21.07 1.92
C GLY A 304 0.60 -21.81 3.07
N SER A 305 0.00 -22.95 3.47
CA SER A 305 0.53 -23.81 4.54
C SER A 305 1.71 -24.67 4.08
N VAL A 306 1.75 -25.04 2.79
CA VAL A 306 2.83 -25.82 2.20
C VAL A 306 3.37 -25.07 0.98
N LEU A 307 4.67 -24.78 0.98
CA LEU A 307 5.36 -24.03 -0.08
C LEU A 307 6.46 -24.83 -0.79
N LYS A 308 6.67 -26.08 -0.35
CA LYS A 308 7.65 -27.01 -0.91
C LYS A 308 7.22 -27.48 -2.30
N GLU A 309 8.17 -27.94 -3.11
CA GLU A 309 7.88 -28.51 -4.44
C GLU A 309 7.04 -29.80 -4.38
N SER A 310 6.89 -30.43 -3.21
CA SER A 310 6.02 -31.60 -3.01
C SER A 310 4.52 -31.28 -3.17
N ASP A 311 4.12 -30.01 -3.09
CA ASP A 311 2.73 -29.57 -3.35
C ASP A 311 2.41 -29.45 -4.85
N ILE A 312 3.36 -29.77 -5.74
CA ILE A 312 3.19 -29.59 -7.19
C ILE A 312 2.64 -30.87 -7.81
N VAL A 313 1.40 -30.81 -8.31
CA VAL A 313 0.84 -31.83 -9.20
C VAL A 313 1.05 -31.38 -10.65
N ARG A 314 1.66 -32.24 -11.48
CA ARG A 314 1.98 -31.94 -12.89
C ARG A 314 1.07 -32.72 -13.81
N TYR A 315 0.43 -32.03 -14.76
CA TYR A 315 -0.48 -32.61 -15.75
C TYR A 315 0.17 -32.75 -17.13
N GLN A 316 1.01 -31.79 -17.50
CA GLN A 316 1.72 -31.79 -18.79
C GLN A 316 3.10 -31.17 -18.61
N ASP A 317 4.14 -31.86 -19.04
CA ASP A 317 5.52 -31.41 -18.96
C ASP A 317 6.34 -31.93 -20.14
N ILE A 318 6.96 -31.02 -20.89
CA ILE A 318 7.77 -31.36 -22.07
C ILE A 318 9.19 -31.83 -21.70
N TYR A 319 9.48 -31.99 -20.41
CA TYR A 319 10.80 -32.35 -19.89
C TYR A 319 10.78 -33.66 -19.07
N GLY A 320 9.71 -34.45 -19.16
CA GLY A 320 9.64 -35.78 -18.55
C GLY A 320 9.56 -35.80 -17.01
N ARG A 321 9.07 -34.73 -16.36
CA ARG A 321 8.94 -34.68 -14.88
C ARG A 321 7.55 -35.04 -14.38
N ILE A 322 6.69 -35.56 -15.24
CA ILE A 322 5.44 -36.21 -14.81
C ILE A 322 5.87 -37.54 -14.19
N LYS A 323 5.51 -37.77 -12.93
CA LYS A 323 5.67 -39.07 -12.28
C LYS A 323 4.40 -39.88 -12.47
#